data_AF-A0A0D2RNV1-F1
#
_entry.id   AF-A0A0D2RNV1-F1
#
_cell.length_a   1.000
_cell.length_b   1.000
_cell.length_c   1.000
_cell.angle_alpha   90.00
_cell.angle_beta   90.00
_cell.angle_gamma   90.00
#
_symmetry.space_group_name_H-M   'P 1'
#
loop_
_entity.id
_entity.type
_entity.pdbx_description
1 polymer ?
#
loop_
_entity_poly.entity_id
_entity_poly.type
_entity_poly.pdbx_seq_one_letter_code
_entity_poly.pdbx_strand_id
1 'polypeptide(L)'
;YKIRYLDNTFQPPCLNNSFVNVNLVKERSLPGESPRKSYLKAKRKIAKTEKDAQIKLKLYDPSEFHMINPSKRSRLGNPTGYKIVPGGTAASLLDHDDPPQLRSAFTNNQIWVTPYNKSEQWAGGLLTYQSRGDDTLAVWSERDRSIENKDIVLWYTLGFHHIPCQEDFPVMPTVTSGFELKPVNFFESNQIL
;
A
#
# COMPACT_ATOMS: atom_id res chain seq x y z
N TYR A 1 9.24 2.40 -2.38
CA TYR A 1 9.47 0.99 -2.77
C TYR A 1 8.48 0.60 -3.86
N LYS A 2 8.96 -0.14 -4.89
CA LYS A 2 8.12 -0.73 -5.95
C LYS A 2 8.04 -2.24 -5.72
N ILE A 3 6.84 -2.78 -5.56
CA ILE A 3 6.60 -4.18 -5.19
C ILE A 3 5.68 -4.78 -6.25
N ARG A 4 6.20 -5.68 -7.08
CA ARG A 4 5.39 -6.47 -8.00
C ARG A 4 5.09 -7.80 -7.35
N TYR A 5 3.81 -8.13 -7.21
CA TYR A 5 3.42 -9.42 -6.65
C TYR A 5 3.50 -10.49 -7.72
N LEU A 6 4.51 -11.35 -7.58
CA LEU A 6 4.63 -12.57 -8.35
C LEU A 6 4.35 -13.70 -7.38
N ASP A 7 3.26 -14.42 -7.60
CA ASP A 7 2.97 -15.62 -6.83
C ASP A 7 4.07 -16.66 -7.12
N ASN A 8 4.98 -16.86 -6.16
CA ASN A 8 6.18 -17.70 -6.26
C ASN A 8 5.88 -19.22 -6.25
N THR A 9 4.72 -19.65 -6.74
CA THR A 9 4.48 -21.05 -7.07
C THR A 9 5.33 -21.45 -8.27
N PHE A 10 5.80 -22.71 -8.36
CA PHE A 10 6.47 -23.31 -9.53
C PHE A 10 5.63 -23.32 -10.84
N GLN A 11 4.50 -22.61 -10.84
CA GLN A 11 3.62 -22.35 -11.98
C GLN A 11 3.95 -20.97 -12.56
N PRO A 12 3.61 -20.69 -13.83
CA PRO A 12 3.75 -19.33 -14.37
C PRO A 12 3.11 -18.32 -13.41
N PRO A 13 3.72 -17.13 -13.22
CA PRO A 13 3.26 -16.15 -12.25
C PRO A 13 1.78 -15.89 -12.51
N CYS A 14 0.95 -16.13 -11.50
CA CYS A 14 -0.47 -15.90 -11.64
C CYS A 14 -0.69 -14.39 -11.65
N LEU A 15 -0.86 -13.85 -12.86
CA LEU A 15 -1.00 -12.43 -13.19
C LEU A 15 -2.38 -11.87 -12.84
N ASN A 16 -3.12 -12.50 -11.94
CA ASN A 16 -4.52 -12.21 -11.65
C ASN A 16 -4.64 -11.85 -10.18
N ASN A 17 -4.12 -10.67 -9.82
CA ASN A 17 -4.09 -10.19 -8.45
C ASN A 17 -5.07 -9.04 -8.27
N SER A 18 -5.47 -8.79 -7.03
CA SER A 18 -6.34 -7.67 -6.66
C SER A 18 -5.85 -7.04 -5.37
N PHE A 19 -5.97 -5.71 -5.30
CA PHE A 19 -5.71 -4.97 -4.08
C PHE A 19 -7.00 -4.85 -3.27
N VAL A 20 -6.93 -5.19 -1.99
CA VAL A 20 -8.07 -5.14 -1.06
C VAL A 20 -7.73 -4.25 0.12
N ASN A 21 -8.55 -3.21 0.29
CA ASN A 21 -8.54 -2.38 1.47
C ASN A 21 -9.51 -2.97 2.51
N VAL A 22 -8.98 -3.46 3.62
CA VAL A 22 -9.72 -4.06 4.73
C VAL A 22 -9.91 -3.03 5.83
N ASN A 23 -11.00 -2.27 5.76
CA ASN A 23 -11.32 -1.22 6.72
C ASN A 23 -11.73 -1.84 8.06
N LEU A 24 -11.11 -1.40 9.15
CA LEU A 24 -11.46 -1.82 10.50
C LEU A 24 -12.43 -0.80 11.10
N VAL A 25 -13.71 -1.15 11.11
CA VAL A 25 -14.77 -0.22 11.54
C VAL A 25 -15.36 -0.61 12.89
N LYS A 26 -15.71 0.39 13.69
CA LYS A 26 -16.50 0.22 14.91
C LYS A 26 -17.98 0.14 14.53
N GLU A 27 -18.59 -1.01 14.77
CA GLU A 27 -20.03 -1.21 14.56
C GLU A 27 -20.75 -1.19 15.91
N ARG A 28 -21.85 -0.44 15.99
CA ARG A 28 -22.68 -0.40 17.21
C ARG A 28 -23.61 -1.59 17.23
N SER A 29 -23.79 -2.17 18.42
CA SER A 29 -24.79 -3.20 18.65
C SER A 29 -26.18 -2.55 18.64
N LEU A 30 -27.20 -3.30 18.20
CA LEU A 30 -28.57 -2.84 18.33
C LEU A 30 -29.03 -2.92 19.81
N PRO A 31 -29.97 -2.06 20.24
CA PRO A 31 -30.50 -2.12 21.59
C PRO A 31 -31.08 -3.51 21.89
N GLY A 32 -30.67 -4.12 23.00
CA GLY A 32 -31.18 -5.42 23.46
C GLY A 32 -30.46 -6.67 22.93
N GLU A 33 -29.65 -6.56 21.87
CA GLU A 33 -28.92 -7.72 21.34
C GLU A 33 -27.69 -8.10 22.18
N SER A 34 -27.04 -7.12 22.80
CA SER A 34 -25.81 -7.33 23.54
C SER A 34 -25.64 -6.32 24.67
N PRO A 35 -25.07 -6.71 25.83
CA PRO A 35 -24.63 -5.76 26.85
C PRO A 35 -23.46 -4.88 26.35
N ARG A 36 -22.77 -5.26 25.27
CA ARG A 36 -21.71 -4.47 24.64
C ARG A 36 -22.31 -3.42 23.71
N LYS A 37 -21.86 -2.17 23.83
CA LYS A 37 -22.30 -1.06 22.98
C LYS A 37 -21.79 -1.14 21.53
N SER A 38 -20.65 -1.78 21.29
CA SER A 38 -20.02 -1.88 19.97
C SER A 38 -18.95 -2.96 19.90
N TYR A 39 -18.59 -3.33 18.67
CA TYR A 39 -17.54 -4.28 18.32
C TYR A 39 -16.77 -3.83 17.06
N LEU A 40 -15.65 -4.49 16.77
CA LEU A 40 -14.86 -4.25 15.56
C LEU A 40 -15.36 -5.17 14.43
N LYS A 41 -15.53 -4.62 13.23
CA LYS A 41 -15.88 -5.36 12.03
C LYS A 41 -14.93 -5.01 10.89
N ALA A 42 -14.48 -6.02 10.16
CA ALA A 42 -13.67 -5.83 8.96
C ALA A 42 -14.55 -5.68 7.72
N LYS A 43 -14.47 -4.54 7.03
CA LYS A 43 -15.16 -4.28 5.75
C LYS A 43 -14.15 -4.26 4.61
N ARG A 44 -14.22 -5.29 3.76
CA ARG A 44 -13.30 -5.48 2.61
C ARG A 44 -13.84 -4.75 1.38
N LYS A 45 -13.01 -3.89 0.79
CA LYS A 45 -13.27 -3.24 -0.50
C LYS A 45 -12.17 -3.62 -1.48
N ILE A 46 -12.53 -4.25 -2.59
CA ILE A 46 -11.60 -4.48 -3.72
C ILE A 46 -11.47 -3.15 -4.47
N ALA A 47 -10.23 -2.71 -4.69
CA ALA A 47 -9.96 -1.53 -5.51
C ALA A 47 -10.08 -1.92 -6.99
N LYS A 48 -10.91 -1.20 -7.74
CA LYS A 48 -11.20 -1.54 -9.14
C LYS A 48 -10.27 -0.81 -10.11
N THR A 49 -9.91 0.42 -9.77
CA THR A 49 -9.04 1.29 -10.58
C THR A 49 -7.89 1.87 -9.76
N GLU A 50 -6.93 2.52 -10.41
CA GLU A 50 -5.78 3.16 -9.75
C GLU A 50 -6.22 4.18 -8.69
N LYS A 51 -7.28 4.97 -8.96
CA LYS A 51 -7.81 5.96 -7.98
C LYS A 51 -8.37 5.32 -6.72
N ASP A 52 -8.98 4.14 -6.80
CA ASP A 52 -9.44 3.38 -5.62
C ASP A 52 -8.29 2.95 -4.70
N ALA A 53 -7.07 2.87 -5.22
CA ALA A 53 -5.88 2.35 -4.54
C ALA A 53 -4.84 3.42 -4.18
N GLN A 54 -5.22 4.70 -4.21
CA GLN A 54 -4.44 5.80 -3.66
C GLN A 54 -4.75 5.94 -2.17
N ILE A 55 -3.85 5.44 -1.31
CA ILE A 55 -4.09 5.36 0.13
C ILE A 55 -3.23 6.36 0.88
N LYS A 56 -3.90 7.22 1.65
CA LYS A 56 -3.32 7.97 2.77
C LYS A 56 -3.54 7.17 4.05
N LEU A 57 -2.47 6.84 4.76
CA LEU A 57 -2.58 6.11 6.03
C LEU A 57 -3.22 7.01 7.09
N LYS A 58 -4.17 6.47 7.84
CA LYS A 58 -4.94 7.21 8.85
C LYS A 58 -4.96 6.45 10.17
N LEU A 59 -4.61 7.15 11.25
CA LEU A 59 -4.63 6.57 12.60
C LEU A 59 -6.06 6.26 13.07
N TYR A 60 -7.01 7.16 12.79
CA TYR A 60 -8.40 7.04 13.27
C TYR A 60 -9.36 6.35 12.29
N ASP A 61 -8.89 6.02 11.08
CA ASP A 61 -9.59 5.18 10.10
C ASP A 61 -8.69 3.99 9.70
N PRO A 62 -8.38 3.06 10.64
CA PRO A 62 -7.39 2.03 10.43
C PRO A 62 -7.85 0.99 9.39
N SER A 63 -6.89 0.49 8.61
CA SER A 63 -7.13 -0.51 7.57
C SER A 63 -5.95 -1.46 7.40
N GLU A 64 -6.20 -2.67 6.93
CA GLU A 64 -5.15 -3.54 6.39
C GLU A 64 -5.15 -3.48 4.85
N PHE A 65 -3.96 -3.63 4.26
CA PHE A 65 -3.75 -3.50 2.81
C PHE A 65 -3.26 -4.82 2.24
N HIS A 66 -4.15 -5.55 1.57
CA HIS A 66 -3.89 -6.90 1.10
C HIS A 66 -3.72 -6.91 -0.42
N MET A 67 -2.73 -7.66 -0.89
CA MET A 67 -2.58 -8.02 -2.29
C MET A 67 -2.85 -9.52 -2.39
N ILE A 68 -3.98 -9.86 -3.00
CA ILE A 68 -4.51 -11.23 -3.04
C ILE A 68 -4.60 -11.74 -4.47
N ASN A 69 -4.60 -13.06 -4.62
CA ASN A 69 -5.05 -13.74 -5.83
C ASN A 69 -6.45 -14.32 -5.58
N PRO A 70 -7.53 -13.75 -6.16
CA PRO A 70 -8.90 -14.24 -5.94
C PRO A 70 -9.17 -15.62 -6.54
N SER A 71 -8.35 -16.06 -7.51
CA SER A 71 -8.46 -17.35 -8.19
C SER A 71 -7.76 -18.48 -7.43
N LYS A 72 -6.84 -18.16 -6.51
CA LYS A 72 -6.20 -19.13 -5.63
C LYS A 72 -6.76 -18.99 -4.22
N ARG A 73 -7.30 -20.09 -3.70
CA ARG A 73 -7.95 -20.12 -2.39
C ARG A 73 -7.37 -21.23 -1.55
N SER A 74 -7.25 -20.98 -0.25
CA SER A 74 -6.93 -22.04 0.70
C SER A 74 -8.08 -23.05 0.79
N ARG A 75 -7.87 -24.17 1.47
CA ARG A 75 -8.91 -25.18 1.74
C ARG A 75 -10.14 -24.61 2.44
N LEU A 76 -9.99 -23.50 3.19
CA LEU A 76 -11.08 -22.80 3.86
C LEU A 76 -11.79 -21.76 2.96
N GLY A 77 -11.39 -21.66 1.69
CA GLY A 77 -11.99 -20.75 0.71
C GLY A 77 -11.48 -19.31 0.78
N ASN A 78 -10.50 -19.00 1.63
CA ASN A 78 -9.91 -17.67 1.72
C ASN A 78 -8.96 -17.42 0.54
N PRO A 79 -9.01 -16.26 -0.14
CA PRO A 79 -8.05 -15.95 -1.19
C PRO A 79 -6.63 -15.85 -0.61
N THR A 80 -5.65 -16.41 -1.31
CA THR A 80 -4.25 -16.38 -0.91
C THR A 80 -3.67 -14.98 -1.17
N GLY A 81 -2.77 -14.52 -0.31
CA GLY A 81 -2.14 -13.22 -0.53
C GLY A 81 -1.12 -12.83 0.52
N TYR A 82 -0.63 -11.61 0.38
CA TYR A 82 0.22 -10.95 1.36
C TYR A 82 -0.40 -9.61 1.75
N LYS A 83 -0.17 -9.19 2.99
CA LYS A 83 -0.50 -7.84 3.43
C LYS A 83 0.76 -7.03 3.67
N ILE A 84 0.64 -5.73 3.44
CA ILE A 84 1.63 -4.76 3.89
C ILE A 84 1.32 -4.44 5.34
N VAL A 85 2.33 -4.54 6.18
CA VAL A 85 2.33 -3.99 7.54
C VAL A 85 3.18 -2.72 7.48
N PRO A 86 2.55 -1.53 7.42
CA PRO A 86 3.28 -0.27 7.41
C PRO A 86 4.10 -0.12 8.71
N GLY A 87 5.35 0.33 8.60
CA GLY A 87 6.12 0.84 9.74
C GLY A 87 6.12 2.36 9.80
N GLY A 88 7.23 2.96 10.26
CA GLY A 88 7.38 4.41 10.36
C GLY A 88 7.14 5.11 9.02
N THR A 89 6.18 6.02 8.98
CA THR A 89 5.74 6.71 7.76
C THR A 89 5.57 8.20 8.00
N ALA A 90 5.53 8.98 6.93
CA ALA A 90 5.29 10.41 6.94
C ALA A 90 4.48 10.81 5.70
N ALA A 91 3.74 11.91 5.81
CA ALA A 91 3.15 12.60 4.68
C ALA A 91 4.05 13.77 4.29
N SER A 92 4.05 14.20 3.02
CA SER A 92 4.70 15.47 2.69
C SER A 92 3.99 16.63 3.37
N LEU A 93 4.76 17.62 3.82
CA LEU A 93 4.26 18.88 4.39
C LEU A 93 4.43 20.06 3.43
N LEU A 94 4.98 19.81 2.23
CA LEU A 94 5.10 20.82 1.19
C LEU A 94 3.72 21.13 0.59
N ASP A 95 3.55 22.36 0.13
CA ASP A 95 2.38 22.73 -0.67
C ASP A 95 2.31 21.86 -1.93
N HIS A 96 1.10 21.46 -2.34
CA HIS A 96 0.92 20.61 -3.51
C HIS A 96 1.33 21.29 -4.83
N ASP A 97 1.31 22.63 -4.87
CA ASP A 97 1.70 23.42 -6.03
C ASP A 97 3.20 23.82 -6.01
N ASP A 98 3.93 23.47 -4.96
CA ASP A 98 5.37 23.76 -4.84
C ASP A 98 6.17 22.91 -5.84
N PRO A 99 7.10 23.48 -6.64
CA PRO A 99 7.90 22.73 -7.61
C PRO A 99 8.55 21.42 -7.10
N PRO A 100 9.17 21.35 -5.90
CA PRO A 100 9.65 20.08 -5.36
C PRO A 100 8.53 19.06 -5.09
N GLN A 101 7.34 19.49 -4.68
CA GLN A 101 6.21 18.59 -4.45
C GLN A 101 5.63 18.08 -5.77
N LEU A 102 5.51 18.92 -6.80
CA LEU A 102 5.12 18.49 -8.15
C LEU A 102 6.07 17.42 -8.70
N ARG A 103 7.38 17.62 -8.53
CA ARG A 103 8.42 16.66 -8.96
C ARG A 103 8.43 15.37 -8.13
N SER A 104 7.90 15.40 -6.91
CA SER A 104 7.85 14.28 -5.99
C SER A 104 6.42 13.86 -5.64
N ALA A 105 5.46 14.09 -6.54
CA ALA A 105 4.04 13.86 -6.32
C ALA A 105 3.70 12.40 -5.98
N PHE A 106 4.60 11.45 -6.24
CA PHE A 106 4.50 10.07 -5.74
C PHE A 106 4.47 9.96 -4.20
N THR A 107 4.84 11.03 -3.48
CA THR A 107 4.72 11.12 -2.00
C THR A 107 3.34 11.59 -1.54
N ASN A 108 2.44 11.99 -2.44
CA ASN A 108 1.09 12.44 -2.10
C ASN A 108 0.24 11.35 -1.42
N ASN A 109 0.60 10.08 -1.59
CA ASN A 109 -0.02 8.93 -0.93
C ASN A 109 1.07 7.96 -0.42
N GLN A 110 0.77 7.21 0.63
CA GLN A 110 1.66 6.18 1.16
C GLN A 110 1.58 4.88 0.36
N ILE A 111 0.42 4.54 -0.21
CA ILE A 111 0.25 3.39 -1.10
C ILE A 111 -0.37 3.85 -2.41
N TRP A 112 0.17 3.33 -3.50
CA TRP A 112 -0.41 3.40 -4.83
C TRP A 112 -0.46 1.98 -5.42
N VAL A 113 -1.45 1.69 -6.25
CA VAL A 113 -1.46 0.44 -7.03
C VAL A 113 -1.75 0.77 -8.48
N THR A 114 -0.89 0.28 -9.36
CA THR A 114 -1.00 0.48 -10.81
C THR A 114 -1.00 -0.88 -11.52
N PRO A 115 -1.58 -1.01 -12.72
CA PRO A 115 -1.28 -2.16 -13.58
C PRO A 115 0.22 -2.23 -13.84
N TYR A 116 0.74 -3.43 -14.02
CA TYR A 116 2.13 -3.61 -14.43
C TYR A 116 2.35 -3.00 -15.82
N ASN A 117 3.37 -2.15 -15.92
CA ASN A 117 3.91 -1.66 -17.18
C ASN A 117 5.44 -1.71 -17.10
N LYS A 118 6.06 -2.26 -18.16
CA LYS A 118 7.51 -2.41 -18.26
C LYS A 118 8.25 -1.07 -18.29
N SER A 119 7.64 0.00 -18.82
CA SER A 119 8.27 1.33 -18.87
C SER A 119 8.12 2.12 -17.58
N GLU A 120 7.11 1.83 -16.75
CA GLU A 120 6.79 2.57 -15.52
C GLU A 120 7.64 2.06 -14.35
N GLN A 121 8.92 2.44 -14.32
CA GLN A 121 9.90 1.89 -13.35
C GLN A 121 10.21 2.82 -12.18
N TRP A 122 10.28 4.13 -12.43
CA TRP A 122 10.82 5.11 -11.49
C TRP A 122 9.72 6.09 -11.08
N ALA A 123 9.32 6.11 -9.81
CA ALA A 123 8.16 6.90 -9.37
C ALA A 123 8.29 8.43 -9.58
N GLY A 124 9.52 8.94 -9.66
CA GLY A 124 9.80 10.34 -10.00
C GLY A 124 10.03 10.61 -11.50
N GLY A 125 9.88 9.59 -12.35
CA GLY A 125 10.16 9.63 -13.79
C GLY A 125 11.56 9.15 -14.17
N LEU A 126 11.76 8.90 -15.46
CA LEU A 126 13.05 8.41 -16.00
C LEU A 126 14.18 9.44 -15.85
N LEU A 127 13.88 10.72 -16.08
CA LEU A 127 14.84 11.82 -16.01
C LEU A 127 14.44 12.79 -14.90
N THR A 128 15.04 12.63 -13.71
CA THR A 128 14.63 13.36 -12.50
C THR A 128 15.36 14.68 -12.30
N TYR A 129 16.57 14.84 -12.82
CA TYR A 129 17.34 16.07 -12.72
C TYR A 129 16.63 17.21 -13.48
N GLN A 130 16.33 18.30 -12.78
CA GLN A 130 15.55 19.43 -13.32
C GLN A 130 14.20 19.04 -13.96
N SER A 131 13.61 17.91 -13.55
CA SER A 131 12.30 17.46 -14.04
C SER A 131 11.20 18.47 -13.75
N ARG A 132 10.13 18.44 -14.55
CA ARG A 132 8.93 19.28 -14.36
C ARG A 132 7.80 18.55 -13.63
N GLY A 133 8.00 17.28 -13.26
CA GLY A 133 6.98 16.45 -12.59
C GLY A 133 5.96 15.80 -13.54
N ASP A 134 6.23 15.83 -14.85
CA ASP A 134 5.37 15.38 -15.94
C ASP A 134 5.44 13.87 -16.25
N ASP A 135 6.38 13.13 -15.65
CA ASP A 135 6.53 11.68 -15.80
C ASP A 135 6.52 10.95 -14.43
N THR A 136 5.74 11.42 -13.47
CA THR A 136 5.69 10.82 -12.13
C THR A 136 4.65 9.70 -12.01
N LEU A 137 4.75 8.89 -10.95
CA LEU A 137 3.73 7.90 -10.58
C LEU A 137 2.33 8.53 -10.45
N ALA A 138 2.25 9.76 -9.95
CA ALA A 138 1.00 10.50 -9.88
C ALA A 138 0.42 10.74 -11.28
N VAL A 139 1.25 11.19 -12.23
CA VAL A 139 0.82 11.40 -13.64
C VAL A 139 0.38 10.09 -14.29
N TRP A 140 1.11 8.98 -14.08
CA TRP A 140 0.72 7.69 -14.63
C TRP A 140 -0.62 7.21 -14.08
N SER A 141 -0.88 7.45 -12.79
CA SER A 141 -2.10 7.02 -12.10
C SER A 141 -3.34 7.84 -12.49
N GLU A 142 -3.18 9.00 -13.11
CA GLU A 142 -4.32 9.77 -13.66
C GLU A 142 -5.02 9.08 -14.82
N ARG A 143 -4.38 8.08 -15.43
CA ARG A 143 -5.00 7.22 -16.45
C ARG A 143 -6.11 6.33 -15.88
N ASP A 144 -6.20 6.23 -14.55
CA ASP A 144 -7.23 5.51 -13.78
C ASP A 144 -7.55 4.11 -14.33
N ARG A 145 -6.50 3.37 -14.64
CA ARG A 145 -6.62 2.07 -15.31
C ARG A 145 -7.25 1.05 -14.36
N SER A 146 -7.96 0.08 -14.92
CA SER A 146 -8.49 -1.04 -14.13
C SER A 146 -7.35 -1.92 -13.59
N ILE A 147 -7.42 -2.25 -12.30
CA ILE A 147 -6.42 -3.03 -11.53
C ILE A 147 -7.01 -4.30 -10.86
N GLU A 148 -8.32 -4.49 -10.86
CA GLU A 148 -8.95 -5.70 -10.33
C GLU A 148 -8.62 -6.92 -11.21
N ASN A 149 -8.20 -8.02 -10.58
CA ASN A 149 -7.88 -9.29 -11.22
C ASN A 149 -6.84 -9.18 -12.35
N LYS A 150 -5.73 -8.47 -12.10
CA LYS A 150 -4.67 -8.19 -13.09
C LYS A 150 -3.27 -8.28 -12.51
N ASP A 151 -2.27 -8.17 -13.39
CA ASP A 151 -0.88 -7.99 -13.01
C ASP A 151 -0.74 -6.55 -12.51
N ILE A 152 -0.50 -6.41 -11.22
CA ILE A 152 -0.48 -5.12 -10.53
C ILE A 152 0.85 -4.95 -9.80
N VAL A 153 1.21 -3.69 -9.64
CA VAL A 153 2.37 -3.24 -8.90
C VAL A 153 1.87 -2.34 -7.77
N LEU A 154 2.33 -2.62 -6.56
CA LEU A 154 2.12 -1.76 -5.41
C LEU A 154 3.35 -0.89 -5.20
N TRP A 155 3.13 0.40 -4.97
CA TRP A 155 4.16 1.37 -4.63
C TRP A 155 3.94 1.83 -3.19
N TYR A 156 4.94 1.65 -2.33
CA TYR A 156 4.89 2.02 -0.92
C TYR A 156 5.90 3.13 -0.61
N THR A 157 5.42 4.26 -0.08
CA THR A 157 6.23 5.39 0.34
C THR A 157 6.51 5.28 1.84
N LEU A 158 7.79 5.17 2.19
CA LEU A 158 8.32 5.22 3.55
C LEU A 158 9.02 6.57 3.73
N GLY A 159 8.85 7.21 4.88
CA GLY A 159 9.45 8.51 5.17
C GLY A 159 9.38 8.85 6.65
N PHE A 160 10.06 9.93 7.03
CA PHE A 160 10.07 10.50 8.38
C PHE A 160 10.32 12.00 8.30
N HIS A 161 9.95 12.73 9.35
CA HIS A 161 10.31 14.14 9.52
C HIS A 161 11.49 14.22 10.48
N HIS A 162 12.60 14.80 10.04
CA HIS A 162 13.79 14.96 10.86
C HIS A 162 13.85 16.36 11.44
N ILE A 163 13.67 16.47 12.76
CA ILE A 163 14.00 17.67 13.53
C ILE A 163 15.33 17.36 14.21
N PRO A 164 16.46 17.94 13.76
CA PRO A 164 17.77 17.61 14.31
C PRO A 164 17.85 17.91 15.81
N CYS A 165 18.55 17.05 16.55
CA CYS A 165 18.85 17.26 17.98
C CYS A 165 20.36 17.30 18.25
N GLN A 166 20.75 17.57 19.50
CA GLN A 166 22.18 17.74 19.84
C GLN A 166 22.96 16.43 19.65
N GLU A 167 22.32 15.31 19.93
CA GLU A 167 22.85 13.96 19.78
C GLU A 167 23.12 13.59 18.32
N ASP A 168 22.53 14.29 17.35
CA ASP A 168 22.80 14.07 15.93
C ASP A 168 24.18 14.62 15.49
N PHE A 169 24.84 15.40 16.35
CA PHE A 169 26.12 16.06 16.07
C PHE A 169 27.26 15.47 16.92
N PRO A 170 28.48 15.31 16.37
CA PRO A 170 28.92 15.61 15.00
C PRO A 170 28.56 14.51 13.98
N VAL A 171 28.07 13.36 14.47
CA VAL A 171 27.71 12.21 13.66
C VAL A 171 26.39 11.67 14.19
N MET A 172 25.37 11.66 13.32
CA MET A 172 24.03 11.21 13.67
C MET A 172 24.02 9.69 13.94
N PRO A 173 23.51 9.24 15.11
CA PRO A 173 23.26 7.83 15.34
C PRO A 173 22.24 7.26 14.34
N THR A 174 22.34 5.97 14.05
CA THR A 174 21.44 5.31 13.10
C THR A 174 19.99 5.39 13.55
N VAL A 175 19.11 5.90 12.68
CA VAL A 175 17.65 5.81 12.80
C VAL A 175 17.16 4.74 11.81
N THR A 176 16.33 3.80 12.29
CA THR A 176 15.81 2.71 11.48
C THR A 176 14.32 2.86 11.20
N SER A 177 13.92 2.52 9.98
CA SER A 177 12.51 2.36 9.61
C SER A 177 12.40 1.26 8.56
N GLY A 178 11.23 0.65 8.45
CA GLY A 178 10.97 -0.47 7.57
C GLY A 178 9.49 -0.77 7.47
N PHE A 179 9.17 -1.84 6.76
CA PHE A 179 7.82 -2.39 6.64
C PHE A 179 7.92 -3.90 6.45
N GLU A 180 6.83 -4.62 6.69
CA GLU A 180 6.78 -6.07 6.51
C GLU A 180 5.79 -6.44 5.39
N LEU A 181 6.16 -7.43 4.59
CA LEU A 181 5.22 -8.17 3.75
C LEU A 181 4.88 -9.47 4.46
N LYS A 182 3.66 -9.55 4.99
CA LYS A 182 3.22 -10.67 5.81
C LYS A 182 2.23 -11.56 5.05
N PRO A 183 2.45 -12.89 4.98
CA PRO A 183 1.48 -13.80 4.38
C PRO A 183 0.10 -13.69 5.05
N VAL A 184 -0.97 -13.68 4.25
CA VAL A 184 -2.37 -13.72 4.72
C VAL A 184 -3.13 -14.78 3.96
N ASN A 185 -3.49 -15.86 4.66
CA ASN A 185 -4.14 -17.04 4.08
C ASN A 185 -3.37 -17.67 2.90
N PHE A 186 -2.08 -17.34 2.75
CA PHE A 186 -1.24 -17.87 1.67
C PHE A 186 -0.95 -19.35 1.85
N PHE A 187 -0.69 -19.76 3.09
CA PHE A 187 -0.50 -21.15 3.49
C PHE A 187 -1.78 -21.71 4.12
N GLU A 188 -1.93 -23.03 4.07
CA GLU A 188 -3.06 -23.73 4.68
C GLU A 188 -3.07 -23.65 6.21
N SER A 189 -1.89 -23.51 6.80
CA SER A 189 -1.66 -23.41 8.23
C SER A 189 -0.35 -22.65 8.49
N ASN A 190 0.11 -22.61 9.74
CA ASN A 190 1.41 -22.02 10.04
C ASN A 190 2.53 -22.75 9.25
N GLN A 191 3.28 -22.00 8.45
CA GLN A 191 4.26 -22.53 7.48
C GLN A 191 5.52 -23.17 8.11
N ILE A 192 5.76 -22.93 9.41
CA ILE A 192 6.93 -23.46 10.13
C ILE A 192 6.60 -24.65 11.04
N LEU A 193 5.37 -25.17 10.97
CA LEU A 193 4.96 -26.42 11.60
C LEU A 193 5.06 -27.57 10.59
#